data_AF-A0AAE3VNB0-F1
#
_entry.id   AF-A0AAE3VNB0-F1
#
_cell.length_a   1.000
_cell.length_b   1.000
_cell.length_c   1.000
_cell.angle_alpha   90.00
_cell.angle_beta   90.00
_cell.angle_gamma   90.00
#
_symmetry.space_group_name_H-M   'P 1'
#
loop_
_entity.id
_entity.type
_entity.pdbx_description
1 polymer ?
#
loop_
_entity_poly.entity_id
_entity_poly.type
_entity_poly.pdbx_seq_one_letter_code
_entity_poly.pdbx_strand_id
1 'polypeptide(L)' 'MRLASLIPVSEEELRMPTPAVHREVRARLARALRAERRLGRAGHWSYDLNRHLALKQASRHFGAAPWSLPASKDPPGR' A
#
# COMPACT_ATOMS: atom_id res chain seq x y z
N MET A 1 -10.36 -4.32 8.00
CA MET A 1 -10.31 -3.33 6.90
C MET A 1 -9.83 -4.06 5.64
N ARG A 2 -10.56 -4.01 4.51
CA ARG A 2 -10.11 -4.65 3.26
C ARG A 2 -9.33 -3.63 2.41
N LEU A 3 -8.16 -4.00 1.90
CA LEU A 3 -7.34 -3.12 1.04
C LEU A 3 -7.99 -2.88 -0.33
N ALA A 4 -8.69 -3.88 -0.86
CA ALA A 4 -9.42 -3.81 -2.12
C ALA A 4 -10.51 -2.72 -2.15
N SER A 5 -11.01 -2.27 -0.99
CA SER A 5 -11.96 -1.15 -0.92
C SER A 5 -11.28 0.23 -0.93
N LEU A 6 -9.96 0.29 -0.76
CA LEU A 6 -9.19 1.54 -0.68
C LEU A 6 -8.48 1.86 -2.00
N ILE A 7 -7.95 0.83 -2.64
CA ILE A 7 -7.21 0.92 -3.91
C ILE A 7 -7.55 -0.27 -4.81
N PRO A 8 -7.34 -0.15 -6.13
CA PRO A 8 -7.41 -1.29 -7.03
C PRO A 8 -6.26 -2.26 -6.71
N VAL A 9 -6.60 -3.34 -6.02
CA VAL A 9 -5.71 -4.46 -5.73
C VAL A 9 -6.58 -5.71 -5.59
N SER A 10 -6.15 -6.79 -6.21
CA SER A 10 -6.80 -8.09 -6.12
C SER A 10 -6.40 -8.81 -4.84
N GLU A 11 -7.27 -9.70 -4.36
CA GLU A 11 -6.94 -10.59 -3.24
C GLU A 11 -5.77 -11.53 -3.59
N GLU A 12 -5.55 -11.85 -4.87
CA GLU A 12 -4.42 -12.64 -5.35
C GLU A 12 -3.08 -11.94 -5.12
N GLU A 13 -2.98 -10.66 -5.54
CA GLU A 13 -1.79 -9.82 -5.32
C GLU A 13 -1.45 -9.72 -3.82
N LEU A 14 -2.46 -9.76 -2.94
CA LEU A 14 -2.26 -9.70 -1.49
C LEU A 14 -1.91 -11.06 -0.87
N ARG A 15 -2.34 -12.18 -1.47
CA ARG A 15 -2.10 -13.53 -0.95
C ARG A 15 -0.68 -14.02 -1.22
N MET A 16 -0.10 -13.66 -2.36
CA MET A 16 1.28 -14.01 -2.72
C MET A 16 2.12 -12.76 -3.02
N PRO A 17 2.44 -11.94 -1.99
CA PRO A 17 3.11 -10.68 -2.21
C PRO A 17 4.59 -10.89 -2.57
N THR A 18 4.99 -10.46 -3.77
CA THR A 18 6.40 -10.30 -4.14
C THR A 18 6.91 -8.91 -3.74
N PRO A 19 8.22 -8.66 -3.64
CA PRO A 19 8.75 -7.31 -3.40
C PRO A 19 8.28 -6.29 -4.46
N ALA A 20 8.09 -6.72 -5.71
CA ALA A 20 7.56 -5.87 -6.76
C ALA A 20 6.10 -5.49 -6.52
N VAL A 21 5.25 -6.47 -6.19
CA VAL A 21 3.84 -6.24 -5.83
C VAL A 21 3.74 -5.34 -4.60
N HIS A 22 4.56 -5.56 -3.57
CA HIS A 22 4.59 -4.74 -2.37
C HIS A 22 4.95 -3.27 -2.68
N ARG A 23 5.94 -3.02 -3.55
CA ARG A 23 6.29 -1.66 -4.00
C ARG A 23 5.15 -1.00 -4.76
N GLU A 24 4.49 -1.74 -5.64
CA GLU A 24 3.38 -1.21 -6.44
C GLU A 24 2.15 -0.89 -5.57
N VAL A 25 1.78 -1.78 -4.66
CA VAL A 25 0.70 -1.54 -3.68
C VAL A 25 1.01 -0.30 -2.82
N ARG A 26 2.27 -0.15 -2.36
CA ARG A 26 2.69 1.05 -1.62
C ARG A 26 2.58 2.32 -2.47
N ALA A 27 2.94 2.28 -3.75
CA ALA A 27 2.80 3.41 -4.66
C ALA A 27 1.32 3.80 -4.88
N ARG A 28 0.44 2.80 -5.04
CA ARG A 28 -1.01 3.01 -5.16
C ARG A 28 -1.61 3.62 -3.89
N LEU A 29 -1.26 3.11 -2.71
CA LEU A 29 -1.67 3.68 -1.42
C LEU A 29 -1.23 5.15 -1.27
N ALA A 30 0.02 5.45 -1.61
CA ALA A 30 0.54 6.81 -1.54
C ALA A 30 -0.17 7.77 -2.51
N ARG A 31 -0.49 7.32 -3.72
CA ARG A 31 -1.28 8.11 -4.70
C ARG A 31 -2.69 8.37 -4.18
N ALA A 32 -3.38 7.35 -3.68
CA ALA A 32 -4.73 7.47 -3.13
C ALA A 32 -4.78 8.41 -1.92
N LEU A 33 -3.83 8.29 -0.98
CA LEU A 33 -3.76 9.18 0.19
C LEU A 33 -3.53 10.64 -0.21
N ARG A 34 -2.68 10.90 -1.22
CA ARG A 34 -2.46 12.25 -1.74
C ARG A 34 -3.71 12.83 -2.38
N ALA A 35 -4.45 12.03 -3.15
CA ALA A 35 -5.71 12.45 -3.75
C ALA A 35 -6.75 12.80 -2.67
N GLU A 36 -6.91 11.94 -1.66
CA GLU A 36 -7.83 12.17 -0.54
C GLU A 36 -7.47 13.44 0.24
N ARG A 37 -6.18 13.65 0.52
CA ARG A 37 -5.70 14.87 1.17
C ARG A 37 -5.98 16.12 0.35
N ARG A 38 -5.89 16.05 -0.99
CA ARG A 38 -6.22 17.16 -1.88
C ARG A 38 -7.70 17.51 -1.80
N LEU A 39 -8.58 16.50 -1.78
CA LEU A 39 -10.03 16.70 -1.62
C LEU A 39 -10.35 17.39 -0.29
N GLY A 40 -9.77 16.91 0.81
CA GLY A 40 -9.98 17.51 2.13
C GLY A 40 -9.50 18.96 2.22
N ARG A 41 -8.36 19.29 1.60
CA ARG A 41 -7.87 20.69 1.54
C ARG A 41 -8.73 21.61 0.69
N ALA A 42 -9.41 21.06 -0.32
CA ALA A 42 -10.31 21.82 -1.17
C ALA A 42 -11.74 21.95 -0.58
N GLY A 43 -12.02 21.33 0.57
CA GLY A 43 -13.38 21.23 1.11
C GLY A 43 -14.33 20.49 0.16
N HIS A 44 -13.80 19.60 -0.70
CA HIS A 44 -14.61 18.92 -1.70
C HIS A 44 -15.57 17.95 -1.01
N TRP A 45 -16.83 17.93 -1.47
CA TRP A 45 -17.90 17.12 -0.87
C TRP A 45 -17.60 15.63 -0.82
N SER A 46 -16.77 15.14 -1.76
CA SER A 46 -16.37 13.73 -1.84
C SER A 46 -15.20 13.36 -0.92
N TYR A 47 -14.70 14.30 -0.11
CA TYR A 47 -13.69 14.00 0.89
C TYR A 47 -14.27 13.07 1.96
N ASP A 48 -13.56 12.00 2.26
CA ASP A 48 -13.97 11.05 3.29
C ASP A 48 -12.85 10.89 4.34
N LEU A 49 -13.12 11.33 5.58
CA LEU A 49 -12.20 11.20 6.71
C LEU A 49 -11.92 9.74 7.08
N ASN A 50 -12.91 8.86 7.01
CA ASN A 50 -12.74 7.45 7.31
C ASN A 50 -11.83 6.79 6.26
N ARG A 51 -12.06 7.10 4.99
CA ARG A 51 -11.20 6.68 3.89
C ARG A 51 -9.78 7.23 4.05
N HIS A 52 -9.62 8.48 4.48
CA HIS A 52 -8.31 9.07 4.78
C HIS A 52 -7.57 8.31 5.88
N LEU A 53 -8.23 8.06 7.01
CA LEU A 53 -7.63 7.34 8.15
C LEU A 53 -7.24 5.91 7.74
N ALA A 54 -8.11 5.23 7.00
CA ALA A 54 -7.87 3.90 6.45
C ALA A 54 -6.63 3.88 5.53
N LEU A 55 -6.54 4.82 4.58
CA LEU A 55 -5.37 4.96 3.69
C LEU A 55 -4.08 5.26 4.46
N LYS A 56 -4.15 6.09 5.51
CA LYS A 56 -3.01 6.41 6.37
C LYS A 56 -2.54 5.19 7.17
N GLN A 57 -3.45 4.42 7.75
CA GLN A 57 -3.15 3.19 8.47
C GLN A 57 -2.52 2.14 7.53
N ALA A 58 -3.13 1.90 6.37
CA ALA A 58 -2.61 0.98 5.36
C ALA A 58 -1.20 1.39 4.88
N SER A 59 -0.98 2.68 4.60
CA SER A 59 0.33 3.17 4.17
C SER A 59 1.42 2.97 5.23
N ARG A 60 1.08 3.13 6.52
CA ARG A 60 2.02 2.85 7.62
C ARG A 60 2.32 1.36 7.74
N HIS A 61 1.32 0.51 7.62
CA HIS A 61 1.49 -0.95 7.64
C HIS A 61 2.44 -1.44 6.54
N PHE A 62 2.23 -1.00 5.29
CA PHE A 62 3.12 -1.31 4.16
C PHE A 62 4.47 -0.57 4.21
N GLY A 63 4.57 0.49 5.01
CA GLY A 63 5.84 1.19 5.25
C GLY A 63 6.69 0.58 6.36
N ALA A 64 6.09 -0.24 7.24
CA ALA A 64 6.72 -0.76 8.44
C ALA A 64 7.37 -2.15 8.28
N ALA A 65 7.26 -2.81 7.11
CA ALA A 65 7.65 -4.22 6.94
C ALA A 65 9.03 -4.44 6.23
N PRO A 66 9.79 -5.49 6.63
CA PRO A 66 11.23 -5.66 6.46
C PRO A 66 11.61 -6.45 5.19
N TRP A 67 11.10 -6.07 4.02
CA TRP A 67 11.40 -6.80 2.76
C TRP A 67 12.89 -6.77 2.35
N SER A 68 13.75 -6.09 3.14
CA SER A 68 15.19 -6.29 3.21
C SER A 68 15.55 -7.57 3.98
N LEU A 69 15.19 -8.75 3.48
CA LEU A 69 16.04 -9.92 3.68
C LEU A 69 17.02 -9.93 2.50
N PRO A 70 18.34 -10.09 2.74
CA PRO A 70 19.32 -10.07 1.67
C PRO A 70 18.92 -11.12 0.63
N ALA A 71 19.03 -10.73 -0.65
CA ALA A 71 18.91 -11.64 -1.77
C ALA A 71 19.61 -12.96 -1.42
N SER A 72 18.84 -14.06 -1.46
CA SER A 72 19.32 -15.43 -1.57
C SER A 72 20.82 -15.63 -1.32
N LYS A 73 21.21 -15.94 -0.09
CA LYS A 73 22.48 -16.64 0.14
C LYS A 73 22.29 -18.11 -0.25
N ASP A 74 22.21 -18.38 -1.55
CA ASP A 74 22.64 -19.68 -2.05
C ASP A 74 24.10 -19.52 -2.48
N PRO A 75 25.07 -20.12 -1.77
CA PRO A 75 26.35 -20.37 -2.43
C PRO A 75 26.08 -21.32 -3.61
N PRO A 76 26.66 -21.13 -4.80
CA PRO A 76 26.65 -22.20 -5.79
C PRO A 76 27.28 -23.43 -5.13
N GLY A 77 26.46 -24.46 -4.98
CA GLY A 77 26.86 -25.72 -4.39
C GLY A 77 27.84 -26.45 -5.29
N ARG A 78 28.90 -26.96 -4.64
CA ARG A 78 30.00 -27.83 -5.09
C ARG A 78 31.14 -27.18 -5.86
#